data_AF-A0A2R6DAH7-F1
#
_entry.id   AF-A0A2R6DAH7-F1
#
_cell.length_a   1.000
_cell.length_b   1.000
_cell.length_c   1.000
_cell.angle_alpha   90.00
_cell.angle_beta   90.00
_cell.angle_gamma   90.00
#
_symmetry.space_group_name_H-M   'P 1'
#
loop_
_entity.id
_entity.type
_entity.pdbx_description
1 polymer ?
#
loop_
_entity_poly.entity_id
_entity_poly.type
_entity_poly.pdbx_seq_one_letter_code
_entity_poly.pdbx_strand_id
1 'polypeptide(L)'
;MDERAQSATLGTLLVISITVVAATATVGAAVFALDESRTQANEERASIAAAQFDSAAALVAFSDTNGATTVDIGNADRVSVVDSGTIWVNRTYEQSDGTNTTETLVDEQLGAVEYETDGDTLAYQGGGVWRQGDGYARMVSPPEFDFNGNTLTLPVVSVSTTETPARFSGDSVRLSSNGSRTTFPSPDTGTNPVENSELEIKVESKYYRAWGRYFERRVGGDVTIDDDAGTASVTLKTEYDNTITYGVASTAASGFDLKGGGGSRTFLDSYDSSTGDYATSQQEEDGRIVAGGNVNIRGKVTVYGDIVVPEGNHVDTNKNSHIKKGEILKEPISTQRPAGRVRQKITTVRESNDNADTALADNKLASDEFGSDDSVELTAGDYYIDSDLQLDDQTLTLDTSDGNLTLAVTGNIDISNGGEIEVKGGNDDVARVYTTGDQFRMNDGNVSVPGDDSTRFWLYGTDDLNGEMKSESGFVGIYYAPGDDSSLNMHSESEIYGAMAVGEPDLKSGSTVHYDLAAEGLPAYDTDATLFSYLHVSRNEVVVEKS
;
A
#
# COMPACT_ATOMS: atom_id res chain seq x y z
N MET A 1 -16.13 -87.27 17.93
CA MET A 1 -15.95 -86.69 16.59
C MET A 1 -16.78 -85.42 16.57
N ASP A 2 -16.34 -84.32 17.19
CA ASP A 2 -17.19 -83.10 17.27
C ASP A 2 -16.41 -81.77 17.25
N GLU A 3 -15.09 -81.76 17.03
CA GLU A 3 -14.32 -80.50 16.98
C GLU A 3 -14.03 -79.99 15.56
N ARG A 4 -14.26 -80.80 14.51
CA ARG A 4 -14.03 -80.37 13.11
C ARG A 4 -15.26 -79.75 12.43
N ALA A 5 -16.45 -79.91 13.00
CA ALA A 5 -17.70 -79.35 12.44
C ALA A 5 -18.02 -77.94 12.94
N GLN A 6 -17.43 -77.47 14.05
CA GLN A 6 -17.62 -76.08 14.53
C GLN A 6 -16.63 -75.09 13.92
N SER A 7 -15.40 -75.53 13.62
CA SER A 7 -14.35 -74.67 13.04
C SER A 7 -14.67 -74.22 11.61
N ALA A 8 -15.33 -75.06 10.80
CA ALA A 8 -15.77 -74.70 9.46
C ALA A 8 -16.86 -73.59 9.47
N THR A 9 -17.79 -73.67 10.42
CA THR A 9 -18.89 -72.70 10.56
C THR A 9 -18.40 -71.37 11.12
N LEU A 10 -17.53 -71.41 12.15
CA LEU A 10 -16.87 -70.22 12.70
C LEU A 10 -15.94 -69.54 11.68
N GLY A 11 -15.18 -70.31 10.89
CA GLY A 11 -14.33 -69.78 9.83
C GLY A 11 -15.14 -69.10 8.72
N THR A 12 -16.26 -69.70 8.31
CA THR A 12 -17.15 -69.12 7.30
C THR A 12 -17.81 -67.82 7.79
N LEU A 13 -18.25 -67.80 9.05
CA LEU A 13 -18.88 -66.64 9.65
C LEU A 13 -17.88 -65.48 9.79
N LEU A 14 -16.63 -65.78 10.17
CA LEU A 14 -15.54 -64.80 10.25
C LEU A 14 -15.19 -64.22 8.87
N VAL A 15 -15.11 -65.04 7.82
CA VAL A 15 -14.85 -64.57 6.45
C VAL A 15 -15.99 -63.68 5.94
N ILE A 16 -17.25 -64.03 6.21
CA ILE A 16 -18.40 -63.20 5.85
C ILE A 16 -18.34 -61.86 6.61
N SER A 17 -18.08 -61.88 7.92
CA SER A 17 -17.97 -60.65 8.70
C SER A 17 -16.84 -59.74 8.21
N ILE A 18 -15.66 -60.29 7.91
CA ILE A 18 -14.53 -59.53 7.37
C ILE A 18 -14.86 -58.97 5.98
N THR A 19 -15.55 -59.74 5.14
CA THR A 19 -15.92 -59.30 3.80
C THR A 19 -16.97 -58.20 3.84
N VAL A 20 -17.94 -58.28 4.75
CA VAL A 20 -18.93 -57.22 4.98
C VAL A 20 -18.24 -55.95 5.52
N VAL A 21 -17.32 -56.08 6.47
CA VAL A 21 -16.55 -54.93 7.00
C VAL A 21 -15.68 -54.31 5.92
N ALA A 22 -14.97 -55.11 5.14
CA ALA A 22 -14.13 -54.63 4.03
C ALA A 22 -14.98 -53.95 2.95
N ALA A 23 -16.08 -54.56 2.53
CA ALA A 23 -17.00 -53.95 1.56
C ALA A 23 -17.61 -52.64 2.07
N THR A 24 -17.98 -52.58 3.36
CA THR A 24 -18.50 -51.36 3.99
C THR A 24 -17.43 -50.27 4.05
N ALA A 25 -16.19 -50.61 4.38
CA ALA A 25 -15.07 -49.67 4.41
C ALA A 25 -14.74 -49.15 3.00
N THR A 26 -14.75 -50.01 1.98
CA THR A 26 -14.53 -49.62 0.58
C THR A 26 -15.65 -48.72 0.06
N VAL A 27 -16.92 -49.05 0.34
CA VAL A 27 -18.05 -48.19 -0.04
C VAL A 27 -17.97 -46.83 0.67
N GLY A 28 -17.63 -46.82 1.96
CA GLY A 28 -17.42 -45.57 2.70
C GLY A 28 -16.31 -44.70 2.10
N ALA A 29 -15.13 -45.28 1.86
CA ALA A 29 -14.01 -44.56 1.24
C ALA A 29 -14.32 -44.08 -0.18
N ALA A 30 -15.06 -44.87 -0.97
CA ALA A 30 -15.49 -44.47 -2.31
C ALA A 30 -16.48 -43.30 -2.27
N VAL A 31 -17.39 -43.27 -1.29
CA VAL A 31 -18.31 -42.14 -1.10
C VAL A 31 -17.54 -40.86 -0.74
N PHE A 32 -16.57 -40.93 0.18
CA PHE A 32 -15.75 -39.77 0.54
C PHE A 32 -14.90 -39.26 -0.63
N ALA A 33 -14.23 -40.15 -1.38
CA ALA A 33 -13.43 -39.75 -2.54
C ALA A 33 -14.28 -39.16 -3.69
N LEU A 34 -15.52 -39.64 -3.86
CA LEU A 34 -16.46 -39.09 -4.84
C LEU A 34 -16.98 -37.72 -4.42
N ASP A 35 -17.17 -37.48 -3.13
CA ASP A 35 -17.62 -36.19 -2.59
C ASP A 35 -16.52 -35.12 -2.75
N GLU A 36 -15.28 -35.46 -2.38
CA GLU A 36 -14.11 -34.60 -2.55
C GLU A 36 -13.85 -34.27 -4.03
N SER A 37 -13.95 -35.26 -4.93
CA SER A 37 -13.81 -35.05 -6.37
C SER A 37 -14.94 -34.21 -6.97
N ARG A 38 -16.15 -34.25 -6.41
CA ARG A 38 -17.27 -33.40 -6.85
C ARG A 38 -17.07 -31.96 -6.42
N THR A 39 -16.66 -31.72 -5.17
CA THR A 39 -16.37 -30.38 -4.66
C THR A 39 -15.29 -29.70 -5.48
N GLN A 40 -14.14 -30.37 -5.69
CA GLN A 40 -13.04 -29.82 -6.50
C GLN A 40 -13.47 -29.52 -7.95
N ALA A 41 -14.24 -30.41 -8.58
CA ALA A 41 -14.73 -30.21 -9.94
C ALA A 41 -15.80 -29.11 -10.05
N ASN A 42 -16.52 -28.80 -8.98
CA ASN A 42 -17.47 -27.70 -8.93
C ASN A 42 -16.74 -26.36 -8.75
N GLU A 43 -15.70 -26.31 -7.91
CA GLU A 43 -14.85 -25.13 -7.73
C GLU A 43 -14.14 -24.72 -9.02
N GLU A 44 -13.51 -25.66 -9.71
CA GLU A 44 -12.84 -25.39 -11.00
C GLU A 44 -13.84 -24.84 -12.02
N ARG A 45 -15.04 -25.40 -12.11
CA ARG A 45 -16.09 -24.93 -13.03
C ARG A 45 -16.59 -23.54 -12.70
N ALA A 46 -16.82 -23.25 -11.42
CA ALA A 46 -17.25 -21.93 -10.96
C ALA A 46 -16.19 -20.87 -11.30
N SER A 47 -14.90 -21.19 -11.12
CA SER A 47 -13.79 -20.30 -11.48
C SER A 47 -13.71 -20.01 -12.98
N ILE A 48 -13.91 -21.02 -13.82
CA ILE A 48 -13.91 -20.89 -15.28
C ILE A 48 -15.10 -20.05 -15.75
N ALA A 49 -16.29 -20.32 -15.23
CA ALA A 49 -17.50 -19.55 -15.56
C ALA A 49 -17.36 -18.08 -15.15
N ALA A 50 -16.79 -17.81 -13.97
CA ALA A 50 -16.56 -16.45 -13.51
C ALA A 50 -15.53 -15.71 -14.39
N ALA A 51 -14.43 -16.35 -14.78
CA ALA A 51 -13.44 -15.75 -15.68
C ALA A 51 -14.01 -15.48 -17.09
N GLN A 52 -14.87 -16.37 -17.60
CA GLN A 52 -15.57 -16.16 -18.86
C GLN A 52 -16.59 -15.03 -18.77
N PHE A 53 -17.33 -14.96 -17.66
CA PHE A 53 -18.28 -13.88 -17.41
C PHE A 53 -17.55 -12.54 -17.30
N ASP A 54 -16.45 -12.48 -16.55
CA ASP A 54 -15.59 -11.30 -16.39
C ASP A 54 -15.12 -10.78 -17.75
N SER A 55 -14.50 -11.66 -18.55
CA SER A 55 -14.02 -11.33 -19.90
C SER A 55 -15.14 -10.84 -20.83
N ALA A 56 -16.31 -11.48 -20.75
CA ALA A 56 -17.46 -11.14 -21.58
C ALA A 56 -18.14 -9.85 -21.14
N ALA A 57 -18.24 -9.62 -19.84
CA ALA A 57 -18.78 -8.40 -19.27
C ALA A 57 -17.88 -7.21 -19.57
N ALA A 58 -16.55 -7.35 -19.46
CA ALA A 58 -15.59 -6.33 -19.88
C ALA A 58 -15.71 -6.02 -21.39
N LEU A 59 -15.79 -7.04 -22.25
CA LEU A 59 -15.98 -6.87 -23.69
C LEU A 59 -17.25 -6.08 -24.03
N VAL A 60 -18.33 -6.32 -23.30
CA VAL A 60 -19.63 -5.66 -23.51
C VAL A 60 -19.65 -4.26 -22.88
N ALA A 61 -19.13 -4.10 -21.67
CA ALA A 61 -19.08 -2.85 -20.93
C ALA A 61 -18.23 -1.80 -21.65
N PHE A 62 -17.11 -2.20 -22.27
CA PHE A 62 -16.17 -1.30 -22.93
C PHE A 62 -16.30 -1.31 -24.46
N SER A 63 -17.37 -1.87 -25.02
CA SER A 63 -17.63 -1.76 -26.45
C SER A 63 -18.17 -0.37 -26.80
N ASP A 64 -17.54 0.29 -27.77
CA ASP A 64 -18.03 1.55 -28.36
C ASP A 64 -19.34 1.38 -29.18
N THR A 65 -19.83 0.13 -29.32
CA THR A 65 -21.07 -0.20 -30.02
C THR A 65 -22.02 -0.94 -29.08
N ASN A 66 -23.31 -1.08 -29.43
CA ASN A 66 -24.26 -1.94 -28.72
C ASN A 66 -23.86 -3.42 -28.85
N GLY A 67 -22.76 -3.78 -28.19
CA GLY A 67 -22.16 -5.10 -28.17
C GLY A 67 -23.03 -6.04 -27.36
N ALA A 68 -23.12 -7.27 -27.82
CA ALA A 68 -23.74 -8.33 -27.06
C ALA A 68 -22.95 -9.62 -27.28
N THR A 69 -22.85 -10.42 -26.23
CA THR A 69 -22.19 -11.72 -26.27
C THR A 69 -23.00 -12.73 -25.46
N THR A 70 -22.73 -14.01 -25.68
CA THR A 70 -23.35 -15.09 -24.92
C THR A 70 -22.26 -15.74 -24.09
N VAL A 71 -22.53 -15.87 -22.79
CA VAL A 71 -21.65 -16.52 -21.83
C VAL A 71 -22.23 -17.89 -21.51
N ASP A 72 -21.42 -18.92 -21.66
CA ASP A 72 -21.74 -20.25 -21.17
C ASP A 72 -21.57 -20.25 -19.64
N ILE A 73 -22.66 -20.46 -18.93
CA ILE A 73 -22.69 -20.51 -17.47
C ILE A 73 -22.79 -21.96 -16.97
N GLY A 74 -22.74 -22.94 -17.88
CA GLY A 74 -22.85 -24.36 -17.58
C GLY A 74 -24.14 -24.75 -16.85
N ASN A 75 -24.14 -25.96 -16.27
CA ASN A 75 -25.22 -26.42 -15.39
C ASN A 75 -25.02 -25.89 -13.97
N ALA A 76 -25.07 -24.56 -13.81
CA ALA A 76 -25.12 -23.94 -12.49
C ALA A 76 -26.35 -24.42 -11.72
N ASP A 77 -26.23 -24.63 -10.41
CA ASP A 77 -27.40 -24.90 -9.56
C ASP A 77 -28.34 -23.68 -9.56
N ARG A 78 -27.76 -22.46 -9.57
CA ARG A 78 -28.50 -21.20 -9.69
C ARG A 78 -27.61 -20.03 -10.16
N VAL A 79 -28.03 -19.36 -11.23
CA VAL A 79 -27.54 -18.01 -11.61
C VAL A 79 -28.66 -17.00 -11.39
N SER A 80 -28.35 -15.93 -10.64
CA SER A 80 -29.28 -14.84 -10.40
C SER A 80 -28.62 -13.48 -10.53
N VAL A 81 -29.40 -12.50 -10.97
CA VAL A 81 -29.02 -11.10 -10.91
C VAL A 81 -29.72 -10.47 -9.71
N VAL A 82 -28.96 -9.83 -8.84
CA VAL A 82 -29.46 -9.25 -7.59
C VAL A 82 -29.02 -7.81 -7.45
N ASP A 83 -29.81 -6.99 -6.76
CA ASP A 83 -29.37 -5.68 -6.30
C ASP A 83 -28.25 -5.89 -5.27
N SER A 84 -27.09 -5.28 -5.53
CA SER A 84 -25.88 -5.52 -4.76
C SER A 84 -25.18 -4.21 -4.42
N GLY A 85 -25.90 -3.34 -3.73
CA GLY A 85 -25.37 -2.08 -3.23
C GLY A 85 -25.11 -1.02 -4.31
N THR A 86 -24.32 -0.01 -3.94
CA THR A 86 -24.19 1.26 -4.66
C THR A 86 -22.75 1.73 -4.65
N ILE A 87 -22.32 2.37 -5.73
CA ILE A 87 -21.04 3.05 -5.83
C ILE A 87 -21.24 4.55 -6.05
N TRP A 88 -20.48 5.33 -5.30
CA TRP A 88 -20.38 6.78 -5.44
C TRP A 88 -18.96 7.16 -5.83
N VAL A 89 -18.85 8.10 -6.77
CA VAL A 89 -17.59 8.76 -7.11
C VAL A 89 -17.83 10.26 -7.00
N ASN A 90 -17.25 10.87 -5.97
CA ASN A 90 -17.37 12.30 -5.69
C ASN A 90 -16.04 12.98 -5.95
N ARG A 91 -16.06 14.11 -6.67
CA ARG A 91 -14.90 14.98 -6.86
C ARG A 91 -15.12 16.28 -6.09
N THR A 92 -14.26 16.56 -5.13
CA THR A 92 -14.21 17.86 -4.44
C THR A 92 -13.09 18.70 -5.04
N TYR A 93 -13.33 19.96 -5.37
CA TYR A 93 -12.31 20.86 -5.91
C TYR A 93 -12.52 22.30 -5.44
N GLU A 94 -11.43 23.05 -5.34
CA GLU A 94 -11.48 24.47 -4.95
C GLU A 94 -11.90 25.35 -6.14
N GLN A 95 -12.82 26.27 -5.89
CA GLN A 95 -13.27 27.28 -6.84
C GLN A 95 -12.37 28.51 -6.80
N SER A 96 -12.42 29.35 -7.83
CA SER A 96 -11.64 30.60 -7.88
C SER A 96 -11.94 31.62 -6.76
N ASP A 97 -13.03 31.43 -6.01
CA ASP A 97 -13.38 32.24 -4.84
C ASP A 97 -12.87 31.67 -3.51
N GLY A 98 -12.10 30.57 -3.55
CA GLY A 98 -11.53 29.89 -2.39
C GLY A 98 -12.53 28.96 -1.67
N THR A 99 -13.69 28.67 -2.26
CA THR A 99 -14.65 27.71 -1.70
C THR A 99 -14.48 26.32 -2.31
N ASN A 100 -14.64 25.27 -1.49
CA ASN A 100 -14.66 23.90 -1.98
C ASN A 100 -16.06 23.52 -2.50
N THR A 101 -16.11 22.95 -3.69
CA THR A 101 -17.32 22.39 -4.30
C THR A 101 -17.16 20.89 -4.46
N THR A 102 -18.16 20.11 -4.04
CA THR A 102 -18.23 18.66 -4.30
C THR A 102 -19.23 18.38 -5.41
N GLU A 103 -18.76 17.68 -6.43
CA GLU A 103 -19.53 17.20 -7.58
C GLU A 103 -19.62 15.68 -7.56
N THR A 104 -20.83 15.14 -7.64
CA THR A 104 -21.03 13.69 -7.77
C THR A 104 -20.91 13.27 -9.23
N LEU A 105 -19.81 12.61 -9.58
CA LEU A 105 -19.54 12.08 -10.92
C LEU A 105 -20.29 10.76 -11.15
N VAL A 106 -20.36 9.91 -10.13
CA VAL A 106 -21.08 8.63 -10.15
C VAL A 106 -21.95 8.48 -8.90
N ASP A 107 -23.17 8.03 -9.11
CA ASP A 107 -24.12 7.55 -8.13
C ASP A 107 -24.90 6.45 -8.86
N GLU A 108 -24.48 5.21 -8.68
CA GLU A 108 -24.88 4.08 -9.51
C GLU A 108 -25.13 2.82 -8.67
N GLN A 109 -26.27 2.18 -8.88
CA GLN A 109 -26.53 0.85 -8.31
C GLN A 109 -25.71 -0.18 -9.07
N LEU A 110 -24.94 -1.00 -8.37
CA LEU A 110 -23.99 -1.91 -9.02
C LEU A 110 -24.66 -3.16 -9.59
N GLY A 111 -25.66 -3.71 -8.89
CA GLY A 111 -26.13 -5.07 -9.14
C GLY A 111 -25.01 -6.12 -9.03
N ALA A 112 -25.37 -7.39 -9.07
CA ALA A 112 -24.40 -8.49 -9.16
C ALA A 112 -24.99 -9.69 -9.88
N VAL A 113 -24.16 -10.39 -10.65
CA VAL A 113 -24.46 -11.76 -11.09
C VAL A 113 -23.90 -12.71 -10.05
N GLU A 114 -24.78 -13.34 -9.28
CA GLU A 114 -24.45 -14.35 -8.28
C GLU A 114 -24.56 -15.75 -8.92
N TYR A 115 -23.46 -16.49 -8.85
CA TYR A 115 -23.34 -17.90 -9.19
C TYR A 115 -23.18 -18.68 -7.87
N GLU A 116 -24.23 -19.41 -7.48
CA GLU A 116 -24.24 -20.18 -6.24
C GLU A 116 -23.85 -21.65 -6.49
N THR A 117 -23.02 -22.18 -5.60
CA THR A 117 -22.63 -23.59 -5.53
C THR A 117 -22.84 -24.14 -4.12
N ASP A 118 -22.68 -25.45 -3.91
CA ASP A 118 -22.71 -26.09 -2.59
C ASP A 118 -21.57 -25.57 -1.68
N GLY A 119 -21.80 -24.44 -1.01
CA GLY A 119 -20.92 -23.87 0.03
C GLY A 119 -20.44 -22.44 -0.24
N ASP A 120 -20.32 -22.03 -1.51
CA ASP A 120 -19.75 -20.74 -1.91
C ASP A 120 -20.60 -19.99 -2.94
N THR A 121 -20.49 -18.66 -2.90
CA THR A 121 -21.05 -17.75 -3.91
C THR A 121 -19.93 -17.03 -4.64
N LEU A 122 -19.92 -17.12 -5.97
CA LEU A 122 -19.14 -16.21 -6.82
C LEU A 122 -20.05 -15.09 -7.30
N ALA A 123 -19.58 -13.85 -7.21
CA ALA A 123 -20.34 -12.69 -7.63
C ALA A 123 -19.48 -11.80 -8.53
N TYR A 124 -20.01 -11.49 -9.71
CA TYR A 124 -19.48 -10.41 -10.53
C TYR A 124 -20.20 -9.11 -10.16
N GLN A 125 -19.45 -8.12 -9.66
CA GLN A 125 -19.97 -6.82 -9.22
C GLN A 125 -18.92 -5.74 -9.48
N GLY A 126 -19.35 -4.62 -10.06
CA GLY A 126 -18.51 -3.42 -10.20
C GLY A 126 -17.28 -3.61 -11.08
N GLY A 127 -17.30 -4.59 -11.99
CA GLY A 127 -16.15 -4.95 -12.83
C GLY A 127 -15.18 -5.93 -12.19
N GLY A 128 -15.42 -6.37 -10.95
CA GLY A 128 -14.59 -7.38 -10.27
C GLY A 128 -15.36 -8.67 -9.98
N VAL A 129 -14.61 -9.74 -9.71
CA VAL A 129 -15.14 -11.04 -9.28
C VAL A 129 -14.79 -11.31 -7.83
N TRP A 130 -15.81 -11.59 -7.03
CA TRP A 130 -15.71 -11.81 -5.59
C TRP A 130 -16.15 -13.24 -5.24
N ARG A 131 -15.37 -13.95 -4.44
CA ARG A 131 -15.75 -15.23 -3.83
C ARG A 131 -16.14 -15.01 -2.39
N GLN A 132 -17.33 -15.45 -2.01
CA GLN A 132 -17.79 -15.44 -0.63
C GLN A 132 -17.97 -16.88 -0.14
N GLY A 133 -17.19 -17.22 0.89
CA GLY A 133 -17.18 -18.51 1.57
C GLY A 133 -16.80 -18.32 3.04
N ASP A 134 -17.31 -19.17 3.92
CA ASP A 134 -17.00 -19.14 5.37
C ASP A 134 -17.19 -17.78 6.07
N GLY A 135 -18.10 -16.94 5.55
CA GLY A 135 -18.38 -15.61 6.08
C GLY A 135 -17.39 -14.51 5.66
N TYR A 136 -16.44 -14.81 4.75
CA TYR A 136 -15.47 -13.85 4.23
C TYR A 136 -15.53 -13.74 2.70
N ALA A 137 -15.53 -12.50 2.19
CA ALA A 137 -15.38 -12.23 0.77
C ALA A 137 -13.89 -12.12 0.41
N ARG A 138 -13.48 -12.65 -0.75
CA ARG A 138 -12.13 -12.53 -1.32
C ARG A 138 -12.21 -12.13 -2.79
N MET A 139 -11.26 -11.31 -3.24
CA MET A 139 -11.15 -10.92 -4.64
C MET A 139 -10.55 -12.08 -5.46
N VAL A 140 -11.20 -12.42 -6.56
CA VAL A 140 -10.74 -13.40 -7.56
C VAL A 140 -10.18 -12.66 -8.77
N SER A 141 -10.92 -11.68 -9.28
CA SER A 141 -10.51 -10.78 -10.37
C SER A 141 -10.72 -9.33 -9.91
N PRO A 142 -9.74 -8.43 -10.11
CA PRO A 142 -9.86 -7.04 -9.70
C PRO A 142 -10.81 -6.26 -10.62
N PRO A 143 -11.47 -5.21 -10.12
CA PRO A 143 -12.08 -4.17 -10.95
C PRO A 143 -11.08 -3.52 -11.93
N GLU A 144 -11.61 -2.92 -12.98
CA GLU A 144 -10.86 -2.33 -14.10
C GLU A 144 -10.38 -0.89 -13.82
N PHE A 145 -10.14 -0.53 -12.55
CA PHE A 145 -9.61 0.80 -12.25
C PHE A 145 -8.13 0.84 -12.62
N ASP A 146 -7.76 1.77 -13.48
CA ASP A 146 -6.41 1.88 -14.01
C ASP A 146 -5.79 3.23 -13.66
N PHE A 147 -4.51 3.19 -13.31
CA PHE A 147 -3.70 4.37 -13.11
C PHE A 147 -2.37 4.23 -13.86
N ASN A 148 -2.17 5.10 -14.84
CA ASN A 148 -0.99 5.04 -15.72
C ASN A 148 0.10 6.06 -15.37
N GLY A 149 0.15 6.53 -14.11
CA GLY A 149 1.13 7.51 -13.64
C GLY A 149 0.71 8.97 -13.82
N ASN A 150 -0.28 9.23 -14.68
CA ASN A 150 -0.75 10.59 -14.98
C ASN A 150 -2.28 10.68 -15.15
N THR A 151 -2.91 9.60 -15.62
CA THR A 151 -4.35 9.49 -15.82
C THR A 151 -4.93 8.42 -14.91
N LEU A 152 -5.92 8.80 -14.11
CA LEU A 152 -6.78 7.87 -13.40
C LEU A 152 -8.01 7.56 -14.25
N THR A 153 -8.22 6.29 -14.58
CA THR A 153 -9.35 5.82 -15.37
C THR A 153 -10.26 4.95 -14.52
N LEU A 154 -11.51 5.38 -14.34
CA LEU A 154 -12.53 4.73 -13.51
C LEU A 154 -13.73 4.32 -14.37
N PRO A 155 -13.68 3.13 -14.97
CA PRO A 155 -14.84 2.52 -15.59
C PRO A 155 -15.73 1.86 -14.52
N VAL A 156 -16.82 2.53 -14.15
CA VAL A 156 -17.82 1.92 -13.26
C VAL A 156 -18.73 1.02 -14.09
N VAL A 157 -18.79 -0.26 -13.75
CA VAL A 157 -19.66 -1.25 -14.40
C VAL A 157 -20.83 -1.60 -13.50
N SER A 158 -22.06 -1.36 -13.96
CA SER A 158 -23.29 -1.81 -13.32
C SER A 158 -23.93 -2.96 -14.08
N VAL A 159 -24.62 -3.83 -13.36
CA VAL A 159 -25.30 -5.01 -13.88
C VAL A 159 -26.78 -4.92 -13.56
N SER A 160 -27.62 -5.11 -14.57
CA SER A 160 -29.07 -5.11 -14.41
C SER A 160 -29.70 -6.27 -15.18
N THR A 161 -30.98 -6.53 -14.91
CA THR A 161 -31.80 -7.45 -15.73
C THR A 161 -33.23 -6.97 -15.77
N THR A 162 -33.91 -7.22 -16.89
CA THR A 162 -35.35 -6.99 -17.03
C THR A 162 -36.17 -8.27 -16.83
N GLU A 163 -35.51 -9.41 -16.64
CA GLU A 163 -36.15 -10.72 -16.47
C GLU A 163 -36.78 -10.88 -15.08
N THR A 164 -37.99 -11.45 -15.02
CA THR A 164 -38.68 -11.73 -13.76
C THR A 164 -39.24 -13.16 -13.75
N PRO A 165 -38.76 -14.06 -12.86
CA PRO A 165 -37.72 -13.81 -11.86
C PRO A 165 -36.35 -13.58 -12.53
N ALA A 166 -35.49 -12.78 -11.89
CA ALA A 166 -34.10 -12.52 -12.27
C ALA A 166 -33.19 -13.76 -12.05
N ARG A 167 -33.65 -14.91 -12.55
CA ARG A 167 -33.05 -16.23 -12.38
C ARG A 167 -32.97 -16.91 -13.73
N PHE A 168 -31.77 -17.33 -14.06
CA PHE A 168 -31.46 -17.96 -15.33
C PHE A 168 -31.29 -19.46 -15.09
N SER A 169 -32.02 -20.25 -15.86
CA SER A 169 -31.94 -21.71 -15.89
C SER A 169 -31.71 -22.11 -17.34
N GLY A 170 -30.50 -22.61 -17.63
CA GLY A 170 -30.02 -22.91 -18.97
C GLY A 170 -28.49 -22.92 -19.01
N ASP A 171 -27.92 -23.39 -20.12
CA ASP A 171 -26.46 -23.48 -20.28
C ASP A 171 -25.80 -22.11 -20.52
N SER A 172 -26.57 -21.08 -20.89
CA SER A 172 -26.01 -19.78 -21.26
C SER A 172 -26.89 -18.58 -20.91
N VAL A 173 -26.26 -17.42 -20.73
CA VAL A 173 -26.91 -16.11 -20.62
C VAL A 173 -26.40 -15.17 -21.71
N ARG A 174 -27.24 -14.24 -22.14
CA ARG A 174 -26.86 -13.17 -23.06
C ARG A 174 -26.53 -11.92 -22.26
N LEU A 175 -25.37 -11.34 -22.52
CA LEU A 175 -24.95 -10.04 -22.00
C LEU A 175 -25.07 -9.02 -23.13
N SER A 176 -25.64 -7.87 -22.83
CA SER A 176 -25.73 -6.75 -23.77
C SER A 176 -25.38 -5.43 -23.11
N SER A 177 -24.77 -4.53 -23.86
CA SER A 177 -24.50 -3.18 -23.40
C SER A 177 -25.78 -2.37 -23.47
N ASN A 178 -26.15 -1.72 -22.36
CA ASN A 178 -27.24 -0.75 -22.33
C ASN A 178 -26.72 0.70 -22.39
N GLY A 179 -25.47 0.86 -22.80
CA GLY A 179 -24.83 2.14 -23.00
C GLY A 179 -23.58 2.32 -22.15
N SER A 180 -22.67 3.12 -22.69
CA SER A 180 -21.51 3.67 -21.97
C SER A 180 -21.63 5.20 -22.00
N ARG A 181 -21.38 5.83 -20.86
CA ARG A 181 -21.39 7.29 -20.73
C ARG A 181 -20.20 7.77 -19.93
N THR A 182 -19.35 8.58 -20.56
CA THR A 182 -18.34 9.38 -19.86
C THR A 182 -19.04 10.41 -18.98
N THR A 183 -18.78 10.36 -17.68
CA THR A 183 -19.23 11.36 -16.71
C THR A 183 -18.16 12.40 -16.45
N PHE A 184 -16.88 12.03 -16.58
CA PHE A 184 -15.77 12.96 -16.50
C PHE A 184 -14.65 12.62 -17.52
N PRO A 185 -14.04 13.61 -18.20
CA PRO A 185 -14.41 15.01 -18.22
C PRO A 185 -15.84 15.19 -18.77
N SER A 186 -16.57 16.20 -18.25
CA SER A 186 -17.94 16.46 -18.66
C SER A 186 -18.03 16.56 -20.19
N PRO A 187 -18.88 15.78 -20.88
CA PRO A 187 -19.01 15.83 -22.33
C PRO A 187 -19.42 17.21 -22.87
N ASP A 188 -20.09 18.01 -22.04
CA ASP A 188 -20.66 19.30 -22.41
C ASP A 188 -19.72 20.49 -22.12
N THR A 189 -18.82 20.34 -21.14
CA THR A 189 -18.04 21.46 -20.56
C THR A 189 -16.59 21.11 -20.22
N GLY A 190 -16.18 19.85 -20.33
CA GLY A 190 -15.08 19.29 -19.55
C GLY A 190 -13.68 19.80 -19.89
N THR A 191 -13.04 20.42 -18.91
CA THR A 191 -11.59 20.63 -18.83
C THR A 191 -10.92 19.41 -18.18
N ASN A 192 -9.86 18.93 -18.81
CA ASN A 192 -8.93 17.92 -18.32
C ASN A 192 -7.55 18.39 -18.80
N PRO A 193 -6.55 18.68 -17.95
CA PRO A 193 -6.29 18.12 -16.62
C PRO A 193 -7.18 18.62 -15.48
N VAL A 194 -7.14 17.88 -14.35
CA VAL A 194 -7.72 18.23 -13.05
C VAL A 194 -6.60 18.66 -12.09
N GLU A 195 -6.81 19.80 -11.44
CA GLU A 195 -5.90 20.39 -10.46
C GLU A 195 -6.64 20.54 -9.13
N ASN A 196 -5.91 20.57 -8.00
CA ASN A 196 -6.45 20.81 -6.65
C ASN A 196 -7.79 20.10 -6.36
N SER A 197 -7.88 18.82 -6.74
CA SER A 197 -9.07 18.00 -6.62
C SER A 197 -8.83 16.81 -5.70
N GLU A 198 -9.85 16.48 -4.91
CA GLU A 198 -9.95 15.25 -4.15
C GLU A 198 -11.02 14.37 -4.80
N LEU A 199 -10.73 13.08 -4.95
CA LEU A 199 -11.64 12.08 -5.48
C LEU A 199 -11.91 11.03 -4.41
N GLU A 200 -13.17 10.94 -3.99
CA GLU A 200 -13.65 9.89 -3.10
C GLU A 200 -14.40 8.84 -3.93
N ILE A 201 -13.95 7.58 -3.83
CA ILE A 201 -14.67 6.42 -4.34
C ILE A 201 -15.23 5.66 -3.14
N LYS A 202 -16.55 5.57 -3.01
CA LYS A 202 -17.22 4.86 -1.91
C LYS A 202 -18.12 3.77 -2.46
N VAL A 203 -18.01 2.56 -1.89
CA VAL A 203 -18.79 1.39 -2.28
C VAL A 203 -19.52 0.83 -1.08
N GLU A 204 -20.86 0.79 -1.15
CA GLU A 204 -21.70 -0.03 -0.29
C GLU A 204 -21.90 -1.39 -0.96
N SER A 205 -21.53 -2.49 -0.30
CA SER A 205 -21.61 -3.82 -0.91
C SER A 205 -21.53 -4.92 0.15
N LYS A 206 -22.13 -6.09 -0.11
CA LYS A 206 -21.87 -7.31 0.69
C LYS A 206 -20.39 -7.71 0.68
N TYR A 207 -19.64 -7.27 -0.33
CA TYR A 207 -18.22 -7.56 -0.53
C TYR A 207 -17.30 -6.39 -0.10
N TYR A 208 -17.79 -5.42 0.69
CA TYR A 208 -17.07 -4.20 1.06
C TYR A 208 -15.66 -4.46 1.63
N ARG A 209 -15.46 -5.48 2.46
CA ARG A 209 -14.12 -5.84 2.99
C ARG A 209 -13.14 -6.26 1.90
N ALA A 210 -13.62 -6.86 0.81
CA ALA A 210 -12.80 -7.20 -0.35
C ALA A 210 -12.50 -5.98 -1.22
N TRP A 211 -13.47 -5.06 -1.35
CA TRP A 211 -13.25 -3.74 -1.96
C TRP A 211 -12.20 -2.91 -1.20
N GLY A 212 -12.26 -2.85 0.14
CA GLY A 212 -11.26 -2.16 0.96
C GLY A 212 -9.84 -2.68 0.71
N ARG A 213 -9.64 -4.00 0.76
CA ARG A 213 -8.33 -4.62 0.44
C ARG A 213 -7.88 -4.40 -1.00
N TYR A 214 -8.81 -4.26 -1.94
CA TYR A 214 -8.49 -3.90 -3.32
C TYR A 214 -7.96 -2.46 -3.38
N PHE A 215 -8.64 -1.51 -2.73
CA PHE A 215 -8.18 -0.12 -2.67
C PHE A 215 -6.80 0.02 -2.02
N GLU A 216 -6.57 -0.66 -0.90
CA GLU A 216 -5.27 -0.68 -0.19
C GLU A 216 -4.14 -1.15 -1.11
N ARG A 217 -4.35 -2.27 -1.83
CA ARG A 217 -3.27 -2.93 -2.57
C ARG A 217 -3.03 -2.39 -3.98
N ARG A 218 -4.07 -1.87 -4.64
CA ARG A 218 -4.04 -1.61 -6.09
C ARG A 218 -4.26 -0.15 -6.47
N VAL A 219 -5.01 0.61 -5.67
CA VAL A 219 -5.31 2.02 -6.00
C VAL A 219 -4.36 2.95 -5.29
N GLY A 220 -4.07 2.69 -4.00
CA GLY A 220 -3.20 3.53 -3.17
C GLY A 220 -3.86 4.86 -2.83
N GLY A 221 -4.16 5.10 -1.55
CA GLY A 221 -4.90 6.27 -1.08
C GLY A 221 -5.38 6.09 0.37
N ASP A 222 -6.16 7.03 0.87
CA ASP A 222 -6.71 6.95 2.23
C ASP A 222 -7.93 6.02 2.24
N VAL A 223 -7.73 4.76 2.64
CA VAL A 223 -8.78 3.73 2.65
C VAL A 223 -9.49 3.70 4.00
N THR A 224 -10.82 3.65 3.99
CA THR A 224 -11.64 3.45 5.19
C THR A 224 -12.59 2.28 4.97
N ILE A 225 -12.65 1.37 5.94
CA ILE A 225 -13.62 0.27 6.00
C ILE A 225 -14.56 0.55 7.17
N ASP A 226 -15.85 0.71 6.86
CA ASP A 226 -16.91 0.88 7.86
C ASP A 226 -17.76 -0.40 7.90
N ASP A 227 -17.50 -1.23 8.91
CA ASP A 227 -18.21 -2.50 9.12
C ASP A 227 -19.69 -2.29 9.51
N ASP A 228 -20.03 -1.18 10.17
CA ASP A 228 -21.41 -0.88 10.61
C ASP A 228 -22.27 -0.42 9.44
N ALA A 229 -21.69 0.36 8.52
CA ALA A 229 -22.34 0.78 7.29
C ALA A 229 -22.21 -0.24 6.15
N GLY A 230 -21.32 -1.24 6.26
CA GLY A 230 -21.04 -2.18 5.18
C GLY A 230 -20.42 -1.50 3.96
N THR A 231 -19.53 -0.52 4.18
CA THR A 231 -18.93 0.29 3.11
C THR A 231 -17.41 0.25 3.14
N ALA A 232 -16.80 0.44 1.97
CA ALA A 232 -15.39 0.74 1.82
C ALA A 232 -15.23 2.00 0.97
N SER A 233 -14.32 2.89 1.35
CA SER A 233 -14.01 4.10 0.60
C SER A 233 -12.51 4.28 0.42
N VAL A 234 -12.11 4.94 -0.66
CA VAL A 234 -10.75 5.42 -0.90
C VAL A 234 -10.78 6.87 -1.35
N THR A 235 -9.90 7.68 -0.77
CA THR A 235 -9.72 9.08 -1.14
C THR A 235 -8.37 9.29 -1.82
N LEU A 236 -8.39 9.98 -2.96
CA LEU A 236 -7.23 10.29 -3.81
C LEU A 236 -7.15 11.79 -4.05
N LYS A 237 -6.05 12.46 -3.70
CA LYS A 237 -5.87 13.89 -4.01
C LYS A 237 -4.93 14.10 -5.19
N THR A 238 -5.25 15.07 -6.04
CA THR A 238 -4.40 15.49 -7.18
C THR A 238 -3.17 16.25 -6.72
N GLU A 239 -3.10 16.71 -5.49
CA GLU A 239 -1.92 17.34 -4.90
C GLU A 239 -1.93 17.01 -3.41
N TYR A 240 -0.78 16.63 -2.88
CA TYR A 240 -0.55 16.65 -1.43
C TYR A 240 0.63 17.56 -1.20
N ASP A 241 0.55 18.35 -0.14
CA ASP A 241 1.71 19.06 0.36
C ASP A 241 2.74 18.02 0.85
N ASN A 242 3.82 17.91 0.09
CA ASN A 242 4.95 17.04 0.39
C ASN A 242 6.16 17.85 0.84
N THR A 243 5.98 19.14 1.14
CA THR A 243 7.05 20.00 1.60
C THR A 243 7.48 19.63 3.00
N ILE A 244 8.78 19.61 3.22
CA ILE A 244 9.36 19.40 4.55
C ILE A 244 9.19 20.70 5.34
N THR A 245 8.40 20.64 6.40
CA THR A 245 8.15 21.77 7.31
C THR A 245 8.30 21.33 8.77
N TYR A 246 8.97 20.21 9.00
CA TYR A 246 9.06 19.52 10.26
C TYR A 246 10.38 18.74 10.35
N GLY A 247 10.90 18.59 11.57
CA GLY A 247 11.94 17.60 11.84
C GLY A 247 11.36 16.19 11.95
N VAL A 248 10.15 16.07 12.50
CA VAL A 248 9.46 14.79 12.65
C VAL A 248 7.98 14.92 12.25
N ALA A 249 7.54 14.08 11.32
CA ALA A 249 6.14 13.82 11.03
C ALA A 249 5.74 12.38 11.41
N SER A 250 4.68 12.26 12.22
CA SER A 250 3.94 11.01 12.47
C SER A 250 2.63 11.09 11.70
N THR A 251 2.41 10.20 10.73
CA THR A 251 1.22 10.27 9.86
C THR A 251 0.06 9.41 10.37
N ALA A 252 0.34 8.39 11.17
CA ALA A 252 -0.67 7.50 11.72
C ALA A 252 -1.51 8.18 12.81
N ALA A 253 -2.80 7.80 12.87
CA ALA A 253 -3.72 8.27 13.90
C ALA A 253 -3.39 7.74 15.32
N SER A 254 -2.57 6.68 15.42
CA SER A 254 -2.06 6.15 16.69
C SER A 254 -1.22 7.17 17.45
N GLY A 255 -0.65 8.14 16.74
CA GLY A 255 0.10 9.26 17.29
C GLY A 255 1.58 8.93 17.50
N PHE A 256 2.22 9.69 18.40
CA PHE A 256 3.67 9.68 18.56
C PHE A 256 4.09 9.56 20.04
N ASP A 257 4.89 8.54 20.35
CA ASP A 257 5.47 8.32 21.66
C ASP A 257 6.96 8.69 21.72
N LEU A 258 7.31 9.60 22.63
CA LEU A 258 8.68 10.02 22.94
C LEU A 258 9.04 9.58 24.36
N LYS A 259 10.01 8.65 24.49
CA LYS A 259 10.38 8.03 25.79
C LYS A 259 11.88 8.14 26.07
N GLY A 260 12.26 9.13 26.86
CA GLY A 260 13.64 9.30 27.33
C GLY A 260 14.18 8.15 28.20
N GLY A 261 15.49 7.91 28.11
CA GLY A 261 16.23 6.89 28.87
C GLY A 261 16.56 7.26 30.32
N GLY A 262 16.05 8.39 30.85
CA GLY A 262 16.29 8.83 32.23
C GLY A 262 17.49 9.79 32.42
N GLY A 263 18.28 10.02 31.38
CA GLY A 263 19.24 11.13 31.24
C GLY A 263 18.63 12.36 30.56
N SER A 264 19.33 13.50 30.57
CA SER A 264 18.94 14.72 29.86
C SER A 264 19.62 14.75 28.48
N ARG A 265 19.13 13.98 27.51
CA ARG A 265 19.44 14.22 26.09
C ARG A 265 18.31 15.05 25.48
N THR A 266 18.68 16.07 24.71
CA THR A 266 17.75 16.83 23.86
C THR A 266 17.25 15.88 22.78
N PHE A 267 15.94 15.68 22.66
CA PHE A 267 15.39 14.71 21.69
C PHE A 267 15.17 15.31 20.32
N LEU A 268 14.78 16.58 20.28
CA LEU A 268 14.54 17.29 19.04
C LEU A 268 14.99 18.74 19.21
N ASP A 269 15.90 19.15 18.34
CA ASP A 269 16.39 20.52 18.14
C ASP A 269 16.56 20.77 16.62
N SER A 270 17.32 21.79 16.23
CA SER A 270 17.64 22.04 14.83
C SER A 270 19.08 22.46 14.61
N TYR A 271 19.48 22.53 13.35
CA TYR A 271 20.71 23.11 12.83
C TYR A 271 20.47 23.58 11.39
N ASP A 272 21.43 24.25 10.76
CA ASP A 272 21.29 24.72 9.37
C ASP A 272 22.55 24.37 8.57
N SER A 273 22.49 23.27 7.83
CA SER A 273 23.61 22.76 7.03
C SER A 273 24.07 23.72 5.93
N SER A 274 23.21 24.68 5.51
CA SER A 274 23.59 25.73 4.57
C SER A 274 24.60 26.73 5.18
N THR A 275 24.71 26.78 6.51
CA THR A 275 25.62 27.65 7.26
C THR A 275 26.79 26.91 7.93
N GLY A 276 26.65 25.60 8.15
CA GLY A 276 27.69 24.73 8.69
C GLY A 276 27.13 23.42 9.23
N ASP A 277 28.02 22.46 9.51
CA ASP A 277 27.69 21.19 10.14
C ASP A 277 26.96 21.35 11.49
N TYR A 278 26.37 20.27 12.02
CA TYR A 278 25.61 20.33 13.27
C TYR A 278 26.42 20.94 14.42
N ALA A 279 27.70 20.56 14.52
CA ALA A 279 28.59 21.05 15.57
C ALA A 279 28.75 22.58 15.60
N THR A 280 28.61 23.23 14.44
CA THR A 280 28.79 24.67 14.28
C THR A 280 27.48 25.46 14.13
N SER A 281 26.41 24.84 13.62
CA SER A 281 25.13 25.52 13.32
C SER A 281 23.96 25.12 14.21
N GLN A 282 24.13 24.19 15.16
CA GLN A 282 23.05 23.75 16.06
C GLN A 282 22.35 24.92 16.78
N GLN A 283 21.04 24.81 16.90
CA GLN A 283 20.15 25.77 17.53
C GLN A 283 19.16 25.02 18.42
N GLU A 284 18.94 25.55 19.61
CA GLU A 284 17.91 25.03 20.52
C GLU A 284 16.53 25.65 20.19
N GLU A 285 16.07 25.56 18.95
CA GLU A 285 14.76 26.02 18.43
C GLU A 285 14.34 25.24 17.17
N ASP A 286 13.14 25.49 16.66
CA ASP A 286 12.65 25.07 15.33
C ASP A 286 12.63 23.57 14.99
N GLY A 287 12.90 22.68 15.94
CA GLY A 287 12.67 21.23 15.84
C GLY A 287 11.18 20.88 15.91
N ARG A 288 10.44 21.22 14.86
CA ARG A 288 8.98 21.08 14.76
C ARG A 288 8.54 19.62 14.63
N ILE A 289 7.49 19.25 15.38
CA ILE A 289 6.80 17.95 15.30
C ILE A 289 5.41 18.15 14.69
N VAL A 290 5.05 17.29 13.75
CA VAL A 290 3.70 17.19 13.19
C VAL A 290 3.19 15.77 13.44
N ALA A 291 2.06 15.58 14.12
CA ALA A 291 1.56 14.24 14.44
C ALA A 291 0.06 14.09 14.18
N GLY A 292 -0.34 13.11 13.37
CA GLY A 292 -1.72 12.79 13.02
C GLY A 292 -2.59 12.37 14.22
N GLY A 293 -1.97 11.97 15.32
CA GLY A 293 -2.62 11.56 16.56
C GLY A 293 -2.11 12.31 17.81
N ASN A 294 -2.28 11.68 18.97
CA ASN A 294 -1.80 12.21 20.24
C ASN A 294 -0.27 12.15 20.34
N VAL A 295 0.35 13.12 21.01
CA VAL A 295 1.80 13.11 21.27
C VAL A 295 2.04 12.89 22.77
N ASN A 296 2.77 11.83 23.14
CA ASN A 296 3.12 11.54 24.52
C ASN A 296 4.62 11.73 24.77
N ILE A 297 4.98 12.66 25.66
CA ILE A 297 6.37 13.00 25.95
C ILE A 297 6.72 12.64 27.40
N ARG A 298 7.63 11.67 27.59
CA ARG A 298 7.98 11.12 28.90
C ARG A 298 9.48 10.84 29.01
N GLY A 299 9.99 10.66 30.24
CA GLY A 299 11.37 10.19 30.44
C GLY A 299 12.46 11.27 30.43
N LYS A 300 12.12 12.53 30.76
CA LYS A 300 13.04 13.70 30.77
C LYS A 300 13.47 14.20 29.38
N VAL A 301 12.55 14.09 28.43
CA VAL A 301 12.72 14.55 27.06
C VAL A 301 12.67 16.08 26.99
N THR A 302 13.50 16.71 26.16
CA THR A 302 13.33 18.11 25.75
C THR A 302 13.10 18.18 24.25
N VAL A 303 12.02 18.86 23.85
CA VAL A 303 11.72 19.23 22.45
C VAL A 303 11.89 20.75 22.34
N TYR A 304 12.70 21.20 21.39
CA TYR A 304 12.84 22.60 21.03
C TYR A 304 12.12 22.87 19.72
N GLY A 305 10.98 23.54 19.75
CA GLY A 305 10.14 23.78 18.56
C GLY A 305 8.66 23.48 18.79
N ASP A 306 7.88 23.74 17.75
CA ASP A 306 6.42 23.60 17.78
C ASP A 306 5.97 22.14 17.72
N ILE A 307 4.79 21.86 18.29
CA ILE A 307 4.12 20.55 18.16
C ILE A 307 2.72 20.78 17.61
N VAL A 308 2.49 20.27 16.40
CA VAL A 308 1.22 20.38 15.68
C VAL A 308 0.48 19.05 15.76
N VAL A 309 -0.77 19.09 16.21
CA VAL A 309 -1.68 17.94 16.20
C VAL A 309 -3.09 18.37 15.76
N PRO A 310 -3.92 17.47 15.21
CA PRO A 310 -5.27 17.84 14.81
C PRO A 310 -6.16 18.24 15.99
N GLU A 311 -7.25 18.92 15.68
CA GLU A 311 -8.32 19.18 16.65
C GLU A 311 -8.81 17.88 17.31
N GLY A 312 -9.04 17.93 18.62
CA GLY A 312 -9.43 16.76 19.43
C GLY A 312 -8.28 15.88 19.92
N ASN A 313 -7.06 15.99 19.35
CA ASN A 313 -5.87 15.30 19.86
C ASN A 313 -5.20 16.09 20.99
N HIS A 314 -4.32 15.44 21.74
CA HIS A 314 -3.64 16.00 22.91
C HIS A 314 -2.12 15.83 22.84
N VAL A 315 -1.41 16.72 23.52
CA VAL A 315 0.04 16.62 23.75
C VAL A 315 0.27 16.49 25.26
N ASP A 316 0.65 15.29 25.69
CA ASP A 316 0.81 14.94 27.10
C ASP A 316 2.28 14.95 27.50
N THR A 317 2.64 15.80 28.47
CA THR A 317 4.00 15.89 29.00
C THR A 317 4.05 15.42 30.46
N ASN A 318 4.94 14.47 30.79
CA ASN A 318 5.17 14.05 32.18
C ASN A 318 6.16 14.97 32.91
N LYS A 319 6.16 14.93 34.26
CA LYS A 319 6.73 15.94 35.18
C LYS A 319 8.22 16.34 35.05
N ASN A 320 8.97 15.85 34.07
CA ASN A 320 10.34 16.31 33.81
C ASN A 320 10.65 16.46 32.30
N SER A 321 9.65 16.32 31.44
CA SER A 321 9.80 16.60 30.02
C SER A 321 9.42 18.05 29.73
N HIS A 322 10.06 18.67 28.73
CA HIS A 322 9.89 20.09 28.43
C HIS A 322 9.68 20.29 26.93
N ILE A 323 8.74 21.17 26.61
CA ILE A 323 8.67 21.83 25.30
C ILE A 323 9.26 23.22 25.53
N LYS A 324 10.25 23.61 24.75
CA LYS A 324 10.93 24.89 24.87
C LYS A 324 10.92 25.60 23.52
N LYS A 325 10.85 26.93 23.56
CA LYS A 325 10.88 27.79 22.37
C LYS A 325 9.95 27.32 21.23
N GLY A 326 8.76 26.87 21.60
CA GLY A 326 7.74 26.43 20.68
C GLY A 326 6.38 26.32 21.37
N GLU A 327 5.34 26.20 20.56
CA GLU A 327 3.94 26.16 20.97
C GLU A 327 3.29 24.84 20.59
N ILE A 328 2.15 24.54 21.21
CA ILE A 328 1.29 23.43 20.79
C ILE A 328 0.20 24.01 19.90
N LEU A 329 0.22 23.64 18.63
CA LEU A 329 -0.70 24.12 17.59
C LEU A 329 -1.77 23.07 17.28
N LYS A 330 -2.97 23.55 16.95
CA LYS A 330 -4.12 22.72 16.56
C LYS A 330 -4.48 23.02 15.12
N GLU A 331 -3.98 22.19 14.21
CA GLU A 331 -4.10 22.41 12.78
C GLU A 331 -4.44 21.10 12.07
N PRO A 332 -5.21 21.13 10.97
CA PRO A 332 -5.38 19.97 10.13
C PRO A 332 -4.02 19.56 9.55
N ILE A 333 -3.71 18.26 9.63
CA ILE A 333 -2.48 17.71 9.05
C ILE A 333 -2.86 17.00 7.75
N SER A 334 -2.13 17.29 6.68
CA SER A 334 -2.25 16.60 5.40
C SER A 334 -0.87 16.10 4.97
N THR A 335 -0.36 15.08 5.64
CA THR A 335 0.88 14.41 5.22
C THR A 335 0.55 13.41 4.10
N GLN A 336 1.29 13.48 2.99
CA GLN A 336 1.10 12.59 1.85
C GLN A 336 1.44 11.13 2.18
N ARG A 337 0.78 10.17 1.50
CA ARG A 337 1.06 8.72 1.56
C ARG A 337 1.50 8.17 0.18
N PRO A 338 2.78 8.22 -0.16
CA PRO A 338 3.28 8.10 -1.53
C PRO A 338 3.69 6.67 -1.93
N ALA A 339 3.18 5.62 -1.27
CA ALA A 339 3.64 4.25 -1.53
C ALA A 339 3.55 3.85 -3.02
N GLY A 340 2.59 4.40 -3.76
CA GLY A 340 2.50 4.25 -5.22
C GLY A 340 3.70 4.85 -5.98
N ARG A 341 4.22 6.02 -5.56
CA ARG A 341 5.36 6.68 -6.21
C ARG A 341 6.67 5.91 -6.04
N VAL A 342 6.90 5.32 -4.86
CA VAL A 342 8.07 4.48 -4.62
C VAL A 342 8.07 3.27 -5.56
N ARG A 343 6.95 2.54 -5.63
CA ARG A 343 6.77 1.40 -6.55
C ARG A 343 6.92 1.79 -8.02
N GLN A 344 6.40 2.96 -8.41
CA GLN A 344 6.55 3.49 -9.77
C GLN A 344 8.00 3.80 -10.09
N LYS A 345 8.71 4.53 -9.22
CA LYS A 345 10.12 4.90 -9.45
C LYS A 345 11.01 3.67 -9.56
N ILE A 346 10.81 2.66 -8.70
CA ILE A 346 11.52 1.38 -8.79
C ILE A 346 11.23 0.67 -10.12
N THR A 347 9.98 0.68 -10.59
CA THR A 347 9.61 0.09 -11.90
C THR A 347 10.34 0.80 -13.05
N THR A 348 10.37 2.13 -13.05
CA THR A 348 11.10 2.91 -14.06
C THR A 348 12.59 2.59 -14.05
N VAL A 349 13.22 2.60 -12.88
CA VAL A 349 14.66 2.31 -12.74
C VAL A 349 14.98 0.87 -13.14
N ARG A 350 14.11 -0.09 -12.81
CA ARG A 350 14.27 -1.49 -13.25
C ARG A 350 14.35 -1.63 -14.77
N GLU A 351 13.61 -0.81 -15.53
CA GLU A 351 13.56 -0.89 -17.00
C GLU A 351 14.76 -0.22 -17.69
N SER A 352 15.39 0.76 -17.04
CA SER A 352 16.44 1.59 -17.65
C SER A 352 17.57 1.97 -16.68
N ASN A 353 18.08 1.01 -15.90
CA ASN A 353 19.21 1.24 -15.00
C ASN A 353 20.57 1.15 -15.70
N ASP A 354 21.59 1.66 -15.02
CA ASP A 354 22.99 1.76 -15.40
C ASP A 354 23.85 0.62 -14.83
N ASN A 355 23.26 -0.52 -14.46
CA ASN A 355 23.96 -1.60 -13.76
C ASN A 355 25.04 -2.32 -14.61
N ALA A 356 24.93 -2.28 -15.94
CA ALA A 356 25.62 -3.23 -16.84
C ALA A 356 27.16 -3.25 -16.73
N ASP A 357 27.77 -2.19 -16.20
CA ASP A 357 29.23 -2.05 -16.04
C ASP A 357 29.64 -1.67 -14.60
N THR A 358 28.82 -2.04 -13.61
CA THR A 358 29.09 -1.76 -12.19
C THR A 358 29.11 -3.03 -11.34
N ALA A 359 29.37 -2.87 -10.04
CA ALA A 359 29.21 -3.90 -9.01
C ALA A 359 27.78 -4.47 -8.92
N LEU A 360 26.82 -3.89 -9.65
CA LEU A 360 25.42 -4.28 -9.68
C LEU A 360 25.00 -4.98 -10.98
N ALA A 361 25.94 -5.45 -11.80
CA ALA A 361 25.62 -6.03 -13.13
C ALA A 361 24.56 -7.15 -13.12
N ASP A 362 24.48 -7.89 -12.01
CA ASP A 362 23.49 -8.94 -11.77
C ASP A 362 22.20 -8.45 -11.07
N ASN A 363 21.99 -7.13 -10.96
CA ASN A 363 20.97 -6.46 -10.16
C ASN A 363 21.03 -6.80 -8.66
N LYS A 364 22.21 -7.03 -8.12
CA LYS A 364 22.44 -7.32 -6.70
C LYS A 364 23.76 -6.71 -6.27
N LEU A 365 23.86 -6.34 -4.99
CA LEU A 365 25.15 -6.03 -4.38
C LEU A 365 25.58 -7.23 -3.54
N ALA A 366 26.34 -8.15 -4.14
CA ALA A 366 26.80 -9.34 -3.44
C ALA A 366 28.07 -9.06 -2.64
N SER A 367 28.34 -9.86 -1.60
CA SER A 367 29.49 -9.62 -0.72
C SER A 367 30.85 -9.75 -1.41
N ASP A 368 30.92 -10.45 -2.54
CA ASP A 368 32.12 -10.58 -3.37
C ASP A 368 32.33 -9.42 -4.35
N GLU A 369 31.38 -8.49 -4.46
CA GLU A 369 31.52 -7.26 -5.25
C GLU A 369 32.31 -6.17 -4.51
N PHE A 370 32.42 -6.28 -3.19
CA PHE A 370 33.23 -5.36 -2.39
C PHE A 370 34.72 -5.58 -2.66
N GLY A 371 35.43 -4.47 -2.89
CA GLY A 371 36.87 -4.50 -3.14
C GLY A 371 37.68 -4.99 -1.93
N SER A 372 39.01 -4.96 -2.05
CA SER A 372 39.91 -5.32 -0.92
C SER A 372 39.77 -4.42 0.31
N ASP A 373 39.14 -3.27 0.12
CA ASP A 373 38.93 -2.23 1.13
C ASP A 373 37.47 -2.23 1.60
N ASP A 374 36.72 -3.33 1.34
CA ASP A 374 35.32 -3.56 1.73
C ASP A 374 34.37 -2.43 1.29
N SER A 375 34.67 -1.80 0.15
CA SER A 375 33.89 -0.68 -0.39
C SER A 375 33.49 -0.86 -1.86
N VAL A 376 32.37 -0.26 -2.22
CA VAL A 376 31.84 -0.11 -3.59
C VAL A 376 31.41 1.34 -3.80
N GLU A 377 31.78 1.92 -4.94
CA GLU A 377 31.36 3.27 -5.33
C GLU A 377 30.42 3.21 -6.55
N LEU A 378 29.30 3.93 -6.47
CA LEU A 378 28.37 4.17 -7.56
C LEU A 378 28.42 5.67 -7.91
N THR A 379 28.71 6.00 -9.17
CA THR A 379 28.69 7.38 -9.67
C THR A 379 27.27 7.80 -10.08
N ALA A 380 27.04 9.08 -10.33
CA ALA A 380 25.76 9.60 -10.87
C ALA A 380 25.12 8.68 -11.94
N GLY A 381 23.83 8.37 -11.79
CA GLY A 381 23.10 7.38 -12.59
C GLY A 381 21.92 6.76 -11.84
N ASP A 382 21.18 5.87 -12.51
CA ASP A 382 20.04 5.14 -11.95
C ASP A 382 20.41 3.66 -11.77
N TYR A 383 20.39 3.14 -10.54
CA TYR A 383 20.80 1.76 -10.22
C TYR A 383 19.68 0.93 -9.62
N TYR A 384 19.73 -0.37 -9.84
CA TYR A 384 18.67 -1.29 -9.42
C TYR A 384 19.23 -2.51 -8.67
N ILE A 385 18.60 -2.86 -7.54
CA ILE A 385 18.85 -4.06 -6.76
C ILE A 385 17.53 -4.83 -6.64
N ASP A 386 17.48 -6.06 -7.16
CA ASP A 386 16.30 -6.94 -7.12
C ASP A 386 16.26 -7.87 -5.90
N SER A 387 17.18 -7.65 -4.96
CA SER A 387 17.35 -8.38 -3.69
C SER A 387 17.42 -7.43 -2.49
N ASP A 388 17.81 -7.97 -1.34
CA ASP A 388 18.19 -7.17 -0.17
C ASP A 388 19.52 -6.43 -0.44
N LEU A 389 19.67 -5.26 0.18
CA LEU A 389 20.92 -4.52 0.31
C LEU A 389 21.45 -4.71 1.73
N GLN A 390 22.57 -5.43 1.86
CA GLN A 390 23.20 -5.74 3.15
C GLN A 390 24.61 -5.17 3.19
N LEU A 391 24.90 -4.37 4.22
CA LEU A 391 26.21 -3.80 4.49
C LEU A 391 26.65 -4.24 5.89
N ASP A 392 27.64 -5.11 5.95
CA ASP A 392 28.20 -5.68 7.19
C ASP A 392 29.70 -5.36 7.25
N ASP A 393 30.07 -4.31 8.01
CA ASP A 393 31.44 -3.73 8.01
C ASP A 393 31.91 -3.29 6.61
N GLN A 394 30.95 -2.93 5.74
CA GLN A 394 31.14 -2.59 4.34
C GLN A 394 30.61 -1.18 4.02
N THR A 395 31.25 -0.51 3.06
CA THR A 395 30.86 0.86 2.65
C THR A 395 30.29 0.89 1.23
N LEU A 396 29.09 1.42 1.07
CA LEU A 396 28.52 1.80 -0.22
C LEU A 396 28.63 3.32 -0.40
N THR A 397 29.50 3.77 -1.29
CA THR A 397 29.65 5.19 -1.62
C THR A 397 28.74 5.57 -2.79
N LEU A 398 27.91 6.59 -2.59
CA LEU A 398 27.05 7.20 -3.58
C LEU A 398 27.66 8.54 -4.01
N ASP A 399 28.40 8.54 -5.12
CA ASP A 399 29.12 9.73 -5.60
C ASP A 399 28.23 10.60 -6.51
N THR A 400 27.77 11.72 -5.95
CA THR A 400 26.94 12.70 -6.66
C THR A 400 27.75 13.85 -7.27
N SER A 401 29.08 13.73 -7.35
CA SER A 401 29.95 14.81 -7.85
C SER A 401 29.65 15.24 -9.29
N ASP A 402 29.14 14.32 -10.12
CA ASP A 402 28.85 14.52 -11.54
C ASP A 402 27.33 14.53 -11.86
N GLY A 403 26.47 14.55 -10.85
CA GLY A 403 25.02 14.59 -11.01
C GLY A 403 24.26 13.78 -9.95
N ASN A 404 22.93 13.80 -10.05
CA ASN A 404 22.05 13.01 -9.17
C ASN A 404 22.27 11.51 -9.32
N LEU A 405 22.03 10.78 -8.22
CA LEU A 405 22.06 9.33 -8.18
C LEU A 405 20.71 8.79 -7.66
N THR A 406 20.14 7.80 -8.34
CA THR A 406 19.02 7.02 -7.83
C THR A 406 19.46 5.58 -7.57
N LEU A 407 19.11 5.03 -6.41
CA LEU A 407 19.23 3.61 -6.13
C LEU A 407 17.85 3.02 -5.78
N ALA A 408 17.39 2.04 -6.55
CA ALA A 408 16.12 1.36 -6.35
C ALA A 408 16.34 -0.07 -5.83
N VAL A 409 15.87 -0.37 -4.63
CA VAL A 409 16.05 -1.67 -3.95
C VAL A 409 14.69 -2.33 -3.77
N THR A 410 14.49 -3.57 -4.25
CA THR A 410 13.19 -4.23 -4.02
C THR A 410 13.10 -4.94 -2.67
N GLY A 411 14.24 -5.32 -2.09
CA GLY A 411 14.34 -6.01 -0.81
C GLY A 411 14.67 -5.10 0.36
N ASN A 412 15.01 -5.74 1.47
CA ASN A 412 15.28 -5.07 2.74
C ASN A 412 16.65 -4.40 2.73
N ILE A 413 16.79 -3.33 3.50
CA ILE A 413 18.06 -2.62 3.69
C ILE A 413 18.55 -2.88 5.11
N ASP A 414 19.73 -3.48 5.24
CA ASP A 414 20.38 -3.74 6.52
C ASP A 414 21.79 -3.16 6.52
N ILE A 415 22.06 -2.24 7.45
CA ILE A 415 23.34 -1.58 7.67
C ILE A 415 23.79 -1.91 9.09
N SER A 416 24.69 -2.88 9.24
CA SER A 416 25.03 -3.46 10.53
C SER A 416 26.54 -3.55 10.75
N ASN A 417 26.94 -3.62 12.02
CA ASN A 417 28.31 -3.91 12.48
C ASN A 417 29.40 -3.02 11.84
N GLY A 418 29.15 -1.73 11.74
CA GLY A 418 30.06 -0.75 11.12
C GLY A 418 29.80 -0.50 9.63
N GLY A 419 28.80 -1.15 9.03
CA GLY A 419 28.39 -0.86 7.66
C GLY A 419 27.99 0.59 7.43
N GLU A 420 28.22 1.11 6.23
CA GLU A 420 28.04 2.52 5.92
C GLU A 420 27.48 2.77 4.52
N ILE A 421 26.52 3.72 4.40
CA ILE A 421 26.22 4.41 3.15
C ILE A 421 26.83 5.81 3.23
N GLU A 422 27.77 6.11 2.35
CA GLU A 422 28.47 7.40 2.30
C GLU A 422 28.04 8.17 1.05
N VAL A 423 27.48 9.37 1.20
CA VAL A 423 27.29 10.28 0.06
C VAL A 423 28.57 11.06 -0.20
N LYS A 424 29.01 11.12 -1.44
CA LYS A 424 30.21 11.88 -1.86
C LYS A 424 29.84 12.98 -2.84
N GLY A 425 30.69 14.00 -2.89
CA GLY A 425 30.47 15.24 -3.65
C GLY A 425 30.12 16.42 -2.74
N GLY A 426 30.04 17.62 -3.29
CA GLY A 426 29.77 18.86 -2.53
C GLY A 426 28.91 19.88 -3.29
N ASN A 427 28.19 19.43 -4.32
CA ASN A 427 27.29 20.26 -5.12
C ASN A 427 25.84 20.05 -4.68
N ASP A 428 24.89 20.75 -5.30
CA ASP A 428 23.44 20.62 -5.05
C ASP A 428 22.84 19.27 -5.55
N ASP A 429 23.69 18.33 -5.98
CA ASP A 429 23.30 17.02 -6.49
C ASP A 429 23.00 16.03 -5.35
N VAL A 430 21.92 15.25 -5.53
CA VAL A 430 21.25 14.48 -4.48
C VAL A 430 21.30 12.98 -4.78
N ALA A 431 21.53 12.17 -3.74
CA ALA A 431 21.38 10.73 -3.76
C ALA A 431 20.00 10.34 -3.22
N ARG A 432 19.22 9.58 -4.01
CA ARG A 432 17.87 9.13 -3.63
C ARG A 432 17.81 7.60 -3.63
N VAL A 433 17.51 7.01 -2.48
CA VAL A 433 17.32 5.57 -2.30
C VAL A 433 15.84 5.27 -2.16
N TYR A 434 15.30 4.37 -2.98
CA TYR A 434 13.91 3.92 -2.96
C TYR A 434 13.87 2.44 -2.57
N THR A 435 13.01 2.07 -1.60
CA THR A 435 12.83 0.67 -1.24
C THR A 435 11.37 0.22 -1.21
N THR A 436 11.11 -1.00 -1.68
CA THR A 436 9.86 -1.75 -1.42
C THR A 436 10.03 -2.88 -0.41
N GLY A 437 11.20 -2.98 0.21
CA GLY A 437 11.41 -3.87 1.34
C GLY A 437 10.52 -3.50 2.52
N ASP A 438 10.16 -4.49 3.32
CA ASP A 438 9.37 -4.31 4.52
C ASP A 438 10.23 -3.92 5.73
N GLN A 439 11.56 -3.97 5.61
CA GLN A 439 12.51 -3.65 6.67
C GLN A 439 13.64 -2.69 6.24
N PHE A 440 13.88 -1.68 7.08
CA PHE A 440 15.10 -0.89 7.11
C PHE A 440 15.75 -1.04 8.49
N ARG A 441 16.99 -1.50 8.55
CA ARG A 441 17.68 -1.78 9.81
C ARG A 441 19.04 -1.11 9.86
N MET A 442 19.30 -0.39 10.95
CA MET A 442 20.62 0.08 11.32
C MET A 442 20.98 -0.43 12.71
N ASN A 443 22.08 -1.16 12.82
CA ASN A 443 22.58 -1.68 14.09
C ASN A 443 24.09 -1.51 14.14
N ASP A 444 24.54 -0.45 14.80
CA ASP A 444 25.92 0.05 14.70
C ASP A 444 26.25 0.40 13.24
N GLY A 445 25.30 1.02 12.53
CA GLY A 445 25.43 1.39 11.11
C GLY A 445 25.40 2.90 10.93
N ASN A 446 25.92 3.38 9.80
CA ASN A 446 26.00 4.81 9.52
C ASN A 446 25.47 5.18 8.13
N VAL A 447 24.82 6.34 8.02
CA VAL A 447 24.60 7.05 6.76
C VAL A 447 25.18 8.45 6.89
N SER A 448 26.15 8.79 6.06
CA SER A 448 26.90 10.04 6.16
C SER A 448 26.76 10.91 4.91
N VAL A 449 26.70 12.23 5.13
CA VAL A 449 26.71 13.23 4.07
C VAL A 449 27.68 14.36 4.45
N PRO A 450 28.54 14.83 3.53
CA PRO A 450 29.51 15.89 3.81
C PRO A 450 28.86 17.16 4.35
N GLY A 451 29.35 17.64 5.48
CA GLY A 451 28.87 18.86 6.13
C GLY A 451 27.55 18.70 6.88
N ASP A 452 27.14 17.46 7.14
CA ASP A 452 25.81 17.12 7.67
C ASP A 452 24.69 17.67 6.78
N ASP A 453 24.92 17.84 5.47
CA ASP A 453 23.90 18.36 4.55
C ASP A 453 22.84 17.29 4.24
N SER A 454 21.83 17.23 5.10
CA SER A 454 20.77 16.23 5.01
C SER A 454 19.92 16.36 3.74
N THR A 455 19.96 17.50 3.05
CA THR A 455 19.17 17.73 1.82
C THR A 455 19.64 16.90 0.63
N ARG A 456 20.87 16.34 0.72
CA ARG A 456 21.53 15.59 -0.34
C ARG A 456 21.38 14.08 -0.26
N PHE A 457 20.73 13.56 0.78
CA PHE A 457 20.38 12.15 0.89
C PHE A 457 18.91 11.95 1.25
N TRP A 458 18.19 11.15 0.46
CA TRP A 458 16.80 10.84 0.71
C TRP A 458 16.59 9.31 0.68
N LEU A 459 15.95 8.79 1.72
CA LEU A 459 15.46 7.42 1.75
C LEU A 459 13.94 7.43 1.64
N TYR A 460 13.41 6.75 0.62
CA TYR A 460 11.98 6.62 0.37
C TYR A 460 11.50 5.20 0.63
N GLY A 461 10.49 5.06 1.48
CA GLY A 461 9.86 3.78 1.82
C GLY A 461 8.40 3.68 1.38
N THR A 462 7.91 2.45 1.26
CA THR A 462 6.47 2.16 1.07
C THR A 462 5.67 2.41 2.35
N ASP A 463 4.36 2.19 2.25
CA ASP A 463 3.38 2.40 3.31
C ASP A 463 3.54 1.47 4.52
N ASP A 464 4.31 0.40 4.37
CA ASP A 464 4.52 -0.69 5.32
C ASP A 464 5.99 -0.87 5.73
N LEU A 465 6.87 0.09 5.40
CA LEU A 465 8.29 0.02 5.76
C LEU A 465 8.48 0.07 7.28
N ASN A 466 9.12 -0.96 7.85
CA ASN A 466 9.44 -1.02 9.27
C ASN A 466 10.93 -0.72 9.49
N GLY A 467 11.20 0.45 10.09
CA GLY A 467 12.53 0.92 10.45
C GLY A 467 12.95 0.53 11.88
N GLU A 468 14.19 0.07 12.06
CA GLU A 468 14.85 -0.06 13.38
C GLU A 468 16.25 0.58 13.34
N MET A 469 16.52 1.55 14.22
CA MET A 469 17.85 2.11 14.43
C MET A 469 18.30 1.89 15.88
N LYS A 470 19.47 1.28 16.07
CA LYS A 470 20.02 1.00 17.40
C LYS A 470 21.54 0.97 17.44
N SER A 471 22.06 0.84 18.66
CA SER A 471 23.49 0.71 18.94
C SER A 471 24.26 1.92 18.40
N GLU A 472 23.85 3.13 18.78
CA GLU A 472 24.54 4.38 18.41
C GLU A 472 24.60 4.61 16.89
N SER A 473 23.59 4.14 16.14
CA SER A 473 23.53 4.35 14.68
C SER A 473 23.27 5.83 14.34
N GLY A 474 23.94 6.34 13.31
CA GLY A 474 23.79 7.71 12.81
C GLY A 474 23.22 7.76 11.40
N PHE A 475 22.29 8.67 11.14
CA PHE A 475 21.69 8.86 9.81
C PHE A 475 21.63 10.35 9.45
N VAL A 476 22.35 10.75 8.42
CA VAL A 476 22.26 12.10 7.84
C VAL A 476 21.44 12.03 6.55
N GLY A 477 20.29 12.69 6.53
CA GLY A 477 19.39 12.70 5.37
C GLY A 477 17.92 12.91 5.71
N ILE A 478 17.06 12.75 4.70
CA ILE A 478 15.60 12.75 4.86
C ILE A 478 15.06 11.33 4.81
N TYR A 479 14.45 10.86 5.90
CA TYR A 479 13.78 9.55 5.99
C TYR A 479 12.29 9.73 5.66
N TYR A 480 11.85 9.32 4.48
CA TYR A 480 10.52 9.60 3.96
C TYR A 480 9.73 8.33 3.63
N ALA A 481 9.01 7.81 4.61
CA ALA A 481 8.09 6.68 4.46
C ALA A 481 6.75 7.00 5.15
N PRO A 482 5.97 8.00 4.72
CA PRO A 482 4.86 8.55 5.52
C PRO A 482 3.55 7.73 5.47
N GLY A 483 3.58 6.43 5.16
CA GLY A 483 2.37 5.61 5.21
C GLY A 483 2.00 5.21 6.65
N ASP A 484 0.71 5.08 6.94
CA ASP A 484 0.24 4.82 8.32
C ASP A 484 0.77 3.53 8.94
N ASP A 485 1.00 2.50 8.13
CA ASP A 485 1.48 1.19 8.59
C ASP A 485 3.01 1.12 8.67
N SER A 486 3.70 2.17 8.24
CA SER A 486 5.15 2.27 8.35
C SER A 486 5.54 2.67 9.77
N SER A 487 6.72 2.27 10.19
CA SER A 487 7.21 2.58 11.54
C SER A 487 8.69 2.89 11.53
N LEU A 488 9.15 3.61 12.56
CA LEU A 488 10.56 3.79 12.83
C LEU A 488 10.83 3.75 14.33
N ASN A 489 11.45 2.66 14.77
CA ASN A 489 11.84 2.46 16.16
C ASN A 489 13.32 2.82 16.35
N MET A 490 13.58 3.90 17.09
CA MET A 490 14.93 4.34 17.41
C MET A 490 15.22 4.12 18.89
N HIS A 491 16.36 3.51 19.20
CA HIS A 491 16.82 3.39 20.58
C HIS A 491 18.34 3.31 20.69
N SER A 492 18.84 3.16 21.91
CA SER A 492 20.27 3.03 22.22
C SER A 492 21.10 4.19 21.64
N GLU A 493 20.67 5.42 21.92
CA GLU A 493 21.40 6.65 21.56
C GLU A 493 21.64 6.85 20.05
N SER A 494 20.78 6.28 19.19
CA SER A 494 20.82 6.51 17.73
C SER A 494 20.27 7.88 17.34
N GLU A 495 20.81 8.48 16.28
CA GLU A 495 20.58 9.89 15.92
C GLU A 495 20.21 10.05 14.44
N ILE A 496 19.30 10.99 14.14
CA ILE A 496 19.00 11.45 12.78
C ILE A 496 19.37 12.94 12.68
N TYR A 497 20.06 13.31 11.60
CA TYR A 497 20.33 14.69 11.19
C TYR A 497 19.60 14.95 9.87
N GLY A 498 18.57 15.81 9.91
CA GLY A 498 17.66 16.05 8.80
C GLY A 498 16.20 15.97 9.24
N ALA A 499 15.34 15.42 8.41
CA ALA A 499 13.91 15.29 8.71
C ALA A 499 13.41 13.86 8.52
N MET A 500 12.32 13.52 9.18
CA MET A 500 11.66 12.23 8.97
C MET A 500 10.13 12.36 8.88
N ALA A 501 9.52 11.53 8.03
CA ALA A 501 8.08 11.35 7.93
C ALA A 501 7.75 9.86 7.90
N VAL A 502 7.08 9.37 8.93
CA VAL A 502 6.72 7.94 9.11
C VAL A 502 5.33 7.81 9.72
N GLY A 503 4.69 6.65 9.61
CA GLY A 503 3.41 6.34 10.24
C GLY A 503 3.52 6.41 11.76
N GLU A 504 4.24 5.44 12.31
CA GLU A 504 4.39 5.20 13.74
C GLU A 504 5.86 5.35 14.19
N PRO A 505 6.33 6.58 14.46
CA PRO A 505 7.63 6.78 15.07
C PRO A 505 7.62 6.40 16.55
N ASP A 506 8.66 5.72 17.01
CA ASP A 506 8.84 5.34 18.41
C ASP A 506 10.29 5.59 18.84
N LEU A 507 10.52 6.72 19.51
CA LEU A 507 11.84 7.21 19.87
C LEU A 507 12.10 6.97 21.36
N LYS A 508 13.11 6.13 21.66
CA LYS A 508 13.42 5.68 23.01
C LYS A 508 14.89 5.83 23.39
N SER A 509 15.19 5.65 24.67
CA SER A 509 16.55 5.33 25.15
C SER A 509 17.66 6.28 24.67
N GLY A 510 17.37 7.59 24.66
CA GLY A 510 18.35 8.62 24.34
C GLY A 510 18.51 8.95 22.86
N SER A 511 17.68 8.38 21.98
CA SER A 511 17.64 8.74 20.57
C SER A 511 17.25 10.20 20.35
N THR A 512 17.83 10.81 19.33
CA THR A 512 17.68 12.23 19.01
C THR A 512 17.42 12.42 17.52
N VAL A 513 16.75 13.51 17.20
CA VAL A 513 16.56 14.00 15.84
C VAL A 513 17.01 15.46 15.85
N HIS A 514 17.79 15.85 14.86
CA HIS A 514 18.32 17.19 14.68
C HIS A 514 17.75 17.72 13.38
N TYR A 515 16.78 18.62 13.44
CA TYR A 515 16.13 19.12 12.23
C TYR A 515 17.06 20.02 11.44
N ASP A 516 17.34 19.67 10.18
CA ASP A 516 18.10 20.55 9.29
C ASP A 516 17.16 21.58 8.65
N LEU A 517 17.34 22.85 9.02
CA LEU A 517 16.55 23.96 8.48
C LEU A 517 16.78 24.16 6.98
N ALA A 518 17.89 23.67 6.42
CA ALA A 518 18.11 23.70 4.97
C ALA A 518 17.08 22.83 4.21
N ALA A 519 16.44 21.87 4.89
CA ALA A 519 15.38 21.06 4.30
C ALA A 519 14.02 21.78 4.26
N GLU A 520 13.85 22.89 4.98
CA GLU A 520 12.56 23.57 5.08
C GLU A 520 12.08 24.08 3.71
N GLY A 521 10.85 23.71 3.34
CA GLY A 521 10.23 24.06 2.07
C GLY A 521 10.68 23.21 0.88
N LEU A 522 11.63 22.29 1.05
CA LEU A 522 11.98 21.33 0.00
C LEU A 522 10.83 20.34 -0.20
N PRO A 523 10.38 20.10 -1.44
CA PRO A 523 9.38 19.09 -1.70
C PRO A 523 10.01 17.70 -1.62
N ALA A 524 9.34 16.74 -0.98
CA ALA A 524 9.84 15.37 -0.91
C ALA A 524 9.90 14.69 -2.29
N TYR A 525 9.16 15.19 -3.28
CA TYR A 525 9.25 14.76 -4.68
C TYR A 525 9.33 15.99 -5.59
N ASP A 526 10.16 15.95 -6.64
CA ASP A 526 10.45 17.07 -7.58
C ASP A 526 9.23 17.65 -8.34
N THR A 527 8.06 17.03 -8.19
CA THR A 527 6.76 17.55 -8.65
C THR A 527 5.84 17.59 -7.44
N ASP A 528 5.02 18.65 -7.30
CA ASP A 528 3.77 18.57 -6.52
C ASP A 528 3.17 17.21 -6.83
N ALA A 529 3.04 16.39 -5.80
CA ALA A 529 2.95 14.97 -6.00
C ALA A 529 1.53 14.61 -6.40
N THR A 530 1.22 14.91 -7.65
CA THR A 530 -0.06 14.67 -8.26
C THR A 530 -0.27 13.18 -8.44
N LEU A 531 -1.19 12.59 -7.67
CA LEU A 531 -1.59 11.21 -7.88
C LEU A 531 -2.18 11.02 -9.28
N PHE A 532 -2.79 12.04 -9.89
CA PHE A 532 -3.23 12.02 -11.29
C PHE A 532 -3.52 13.44 -11.77
N SER A 533 -3.01 13.82 -12.94
CA SER A 533 -3.33 15.11 -13.56
C SER A 533 -4.52 14.99 -14.49
N TYR A 534 -4.86 13.78 -14.93
CA TYR A 534 -6.01 13.52 -15.79
C TYR A 534 -6.95 12.55 -15.11
N LEU A 535 -8.24 12.81 -15.22
CA LEU A 535 -9.28 11.92 -14.72
C LEU A 535 -10.20 11.52 -15.87
N HIS A 536 -10.52 10.24 -15.97
CA HIS A 536 -11.54 9.74 -16.87
C HIS A 536 -12.50 8.84 -16.09
N VAL A 537 -13.77 9.24 -15.98
CA VAL A 537 -14.80 8.46 -15.28
C VAL A 537 -15.90 8.14 -16.28
N SER A 538 -16.28 6.87 -16.34
CA SER A 538 -17.36 6.40 -17.20
C SER A 538 -18.28 5.45 -16.44
N ARG A 539 -19.56 5.43 -16.85
CA ARG A 539 -20.56 4.46 -16.39
C ARG A 539 -20.88 3.53 -17.56
N ASN A 540 -20.87 2.23 -17.29
CA ASN A 540 -21.07 1.19 -18.29
C ASN A 540 -22.11 0.21 -17.75
N GLU A 541 -23.28 0.12 -18.40
CA GLU A 541 -24.36 -0.76 -17.95
C GLU A 541 -24.37 -2.05 -18.79
N VAL A 542 -24.34 -3.19 -18.09
CA VAL A 542 -24.46 -4.53 -18.67
C VAL A 542 -25.81 -5.12 -18.28
N VAL A 543 -26.64 -5.44 -19.27
CA VAL A 543 -27.93 -6.11 -19.07
C VAL A 543 -27.75 -7.60 -19.31
N VAL A 544 -28.18 -8.40 -18.32
CA VAL A 544 -28.23 -9.85 -18.40
C VAL A 544 -29.63 -10.28 -18.86
N GLU A 545 -29.67 -11.05 -19.93
CA GLU A 545 -30.88 -11.52 -20.58
C GLU A 545 -30.84 -13.04 -20.76
N LYS A 546 -32.01 -13.64 -20.98
CA LYS A 546 -32.08 -15.04 -21.38
C LYS A 546 -31.55 -15.18 -22.81
N SER A 547 -30.69 -16.17 -23.03
CA SER A 547 -30.06 -16.46 -24.34
C SER A 547 -31.06 -16.80 -25.43
#